data_AF-A0A317YME9-F1
#
_entry.id   AF-A0A317YME9-F1
#
_cell.length_a   1.000
_cell.length_b   1.000
_cell.length_c   1.000
_cell.angle_alpha   90.00
_cell.angle_beta   90.00
_cell.angle_gamma   90.00
#
_symmetry.space_group_name_H-M   'P 1'
#
loop_
_entity.id
_entity.type
_entity.pdbx_description
1 polymer ?
#
loop_
_entity_poly.entity_id
_entity_poly.type
_entity_poly.pdbx_seq_one_letter_code
_entity_poly.pdbx_strand_id
1 'polypeptide(L)' 'VEEMYRYIGKLMKQHPFLSTYILTSNKEFEYLVDRKATKRRKLFNGYIVCTYYQYWGKKAERKTIEN' A
#
# COMPACT_ATOMS: atom_id res chain seq x y z
N VAL A 1 15.60 3.83 6.14
CA VAL A 1 14.16 3.95 5.83
C VAL A 1 13.81 3.31 4.49
N GLU A 2 14.56 3.55 3.41
CA GLU A 2 14.26 2.93 2.10
C GLU A 2 14.22 1.41 2.12
N GLU A 3 15.16 0.77 2.81
CA GLU A 3 15.18 -0.69 2.96
C GLU A 3 13.89 -1.23 3.59
N MET A 4 13.38 -0.54 4.62
CA MET A 4 12.08 -0.84 5.23
C MET A 4 10.94 -0.71 4.21
N TYR A 5 10.95 0.32 3.35
CA TYR A 5 9.94 0.45 2.29
C TYR A 5 10.03 -0.67 1.26
N ARG A 6 11.23 -1.03 0.81
CA ARG A 6 11.43 -2.18 -0.10
C ARG A 6 10.92 -3.48 0.56
N TYR A 7 11.15 -3.65 1.86
CA TYR A 7 10.64 -4.79 2.62
C TYR A 7 9.10 -4.78 2.74
N ILE A 8 8.48 -3.63 3.00
CA ILE A 8 7.01 -3.49 2.98
C ILE A 8 6.46 -3.90 1.60
N GLY A 9 7.10 -3.47 0.50
CA GLY A 9 6.74 -3.90 -0.85
C GLY A 9 6.77 -5.42 -1.02
N LYS A 10 7.78 -6.11 -0.46
CA LYS A 10 7.84 -7.58 -0.44
C LYS A 10 6.67 -8.20 0.33
N LEU A 11 6.35 -7.70 1.52
CA LEU A 11 5.22 -8.19 2.33
C LEU A 11 3.88 -7.99 1.62
N MET A 12 3.67 -6.84 0.98
CA MET A 12 2.46 -6.55 0.21
C MET A 12 2.26 -7.50 -0.98
N LYS A 13 3.36 -7.98 -1.58
CA LYS A 13 3.32 -8.99 -2.66
C LYS A 13 3.02 -10.38 -2.10
N GLN A 14 3.57 -10.73 -0.95
CA GLN A 14 3.34 -12.03 -0.27
C GLN A 14 1.92 -12.16 0.30
N HIS A 15 1.29 -11.06 0.68
CA HIS A 15 -0.04 -11.04 1.29
C HIS A 15 -1.05 -10.25 0.43
N PRO A 16 -1.42 -10.75 -0.77
CA PRO A 16 -2.20 -9.99 -1.74
C PRO A 16 -3.63 -9.67 -1.31
N PHE A 17 -4.16 -10.35 -0.29
CA PHE A 17 -5.51 -10.17 0.23
C PHE A 17 -5.61 -9.10 1.32
N LEU A 18 -4.47 -8.63 1.86
CA LEU A 18 -4.46 -7.59 2.90
C LEU A 18 -4.50 -6.20 2.28
N SER A 19 -5.41 -5.36 2.77
CA SER A 19 -5.38 -3.93 2.48
C SER A 19 -4.29 -3.26 3.32
N THR A 20 -3.44 -2.46 2.68
CA THR A 20 -2.31 -1.76 3.31
C THR A 20 -2.51 -0.25 3.22
N TYR A 21 -2.26 0.46 4.33
CA TYR A 21 -2.46 1.89 4.46
C TYR A 21 -1.21 2.53 5.04
N ILE A 22 -0.59 3.46 4.31
CA ILE A 22 0.70 4.06 4.68
C ILE A 22 0.62 5.57 4.61
N LEU A 23 1.04 6.25 5.68
CA LEU A 23 1.21 7.69 5.72
C LEU A 23 2.71 8.02 5.75
N THR A 24 3.20 8.76 4.75
CA THR A 24 4.60 9.19 4.72
C THR A 24 4.78 10.50 3.96
N SER A 25 5.78 11.29 4.35
CA SER A 25 6.22 12.48 3.61
C SER A 25 7.19 12.14 2.47
N ASN A 26 7.66 10.89 2.39
CA ASN A 26 8.57 10.46 1.33
C ASN A 26 7.81 10.31 -0.01
N LYS A 27 8.20 11.12 -0.99
CA LYS A 27 7.59 11.15 -2.33
C LYS A 27 7.98 9.96 -3.21
N GLU A 28 9.08 9.28 -2.89
CA GLU A 28 9.57 8.11 -3.62
C GLU A 28 8.98 6.78 -3.09
N PHE A 29 8.08 6.84 -2.11
CA PHE A 29 7.53 5.65 -1.47
C PHE A 29 7.02 4.60 -2.47
N GLU A 30 6.22 4.99 -3.45
CA GLU A 30 5.66 4.07 -4.46
C GLU A 30 6.73 3.43 -5.36
N TYR A 31 7.82 4.15 -5.63
CA TYR A 31 8.97 3.62 -6.38
C TYR A 31 9.70 2.57 -5.53
N LEU A 32 9.92 2.85 -4.25
CA LEU A 32 10.62 1.96 -3.33
C LEU A 32 9.84 0.67 -3.02
N VAL A 33 8.51 0.74 -2.89
CA VAL A 33 7.65 -0.45 -2.71
C VAL A 33 7.37 -1.19 -4.02
N ASP A 34 7.77 -0.63 -5.16
CA ASP A 34 7.53 -1.17 -6.51
C ASP A 34 6.05 -1.51 -6.75
N ARG A 35 5.16 -0.58 -6.37
CA ARG A 35 3.70 -0.72 -6.54
C ARG A 35 3.04 0.64 -6.50
N LYS A 36 2.10 0.88 -7.43
CA LYS A 36 1.22 2.05 -7.39
C LYS A 36 0.07 1.84 -6.41
N ALA A 37 -0.19 2.83 -5.57
CA ALA A 37 -1.33 2.88 -4.67
C ALA A 37 -2.63 2.98 -5.45
N THR A 38 -3.65 2.27 -4.96
CA THR A 38 -5.02 2.32 -5.47
C THR A 38 -5.63 3.70 -5.22
N LYS A 39 -5.32 4.32 -4.07
CA LYS A 39 -5.76 5.67 -3.74
C LYS A 39 -4.66 6.45 -3.02
N ARG A 40 -4.60 7.75 -3.30
CA ARG A 40 -3.70 8.72 -2.64
C ARG A 40 -4.54 9.85 -2.06
N ARG A 41 -4.21 10.30 -0.86
CA ARG A 41 -4.72 11.55 -0.30
C ARG A 41 -3.55 12.37 0.23
N LYS A 42 -3.49 13.65 -0.14
CA LYS A 42 -2.58 14.58 0.51
C LYS A 42 -3.14 14.88 1.91
N LEU A 43 -2.31 14.69 2.93
CA LEU A 43 -2.63 15.01 4.32
C LEU A 43 -1.50 15.87 4.89
N PHE A 44 -1.77 16.49 6.03
CA PHE A 44 -0.79 17.28 6.76
C PHE A 44 -0.63 16.66 8.15
N ASN A 45 0.62 16.35 8.51
CA ASN A 45 0.99 16.01 9.88
C ASN A 45 1.66 17.25 10.50
N GLY A 46 0.84 18.13 11.08
CA GLY A 46 1.24 19.49 11.39
C GLY A 46 1.62 20.27 10.12
N TYR A 47 2.82 20.85 10.08
CA TYR A 47 3.33 21.56 8.90
C TYR A 47 3.93 20.64 7.83
N ILE A 48 4.02 19.33 8.08
CA ILE A 48 4.64 18.38 7.16
C ILE A 48 3.58 17.85 6.19
N VAL A 49 3.82 18.05 4.89
CA VAL A 49 3.01 17.44 3.83
C VAL A 49 3.31 15.95 3.74
N CYS A 50 2.28 15.14 3.89
CA CYS A 50 2.34 13.69 3.73
C CYS A 50 1.38 13.22 2.64
N THR A 51 1.65 12.04 2.09
CA THR A 51 0.70 11.31 1.27
C THR A 51 0.23 10.08 2.03
N TYR A 52 -1.08 9.90 2.10
CA TYR A 52 -1.74 8.70 2.57
C TYR A 52 -2.01 7.77 1.39
N TYR A 53 -1.19 6.74 1.26
CA TYR A 53 -1.28 5.70 0.25
C TYR A 53 -2.18 4.56 0.73
N GLN A 54 -3.11 4.14 -0.12
CA GLN A 54 -4.01 3.01 0.14
C GLN A 54 -3.81 1.97 -0.95
N TYR A 55 -3.61 0.72 -0.54
CA TYR A 55 -3.49 -0.43 -1.41
C TYR A 55 -4.53 -1.43 -0.98
N TRP A 56 -5.57 -1.64 -1.79
CA TRP A 56 -6.62 -2.59 -1.42
C TRP A 56 -6.18 -4.02 -1.69
N GLY A 57 -6.54 -4.91 -0.76
CA GLY A 57 -6.38 -6.34 -0.93
C GLY A 57 -7.25 -6.86 -2.08
N LYS A 58 -6.80 -7.92 -2.73
CA LYS A 58 -7.63 -8.65 -3.71
C LYS A 58 -8.83 -9.24 -2.99
N LYS A 59 -9.98 -9.25 -3.67
CA LYS A 59 -11.15 -10.00 -3.20
C LYS A 59 -10.86 -11.48 -3.38
N ALA A 60 -11.07 -12.29 -2.34
CA ALA A 60 -11.02 -13.73 -2.48
C ALA A 60 -12.07 -14.19 -3.49
N GLU A 61 -11.71 -15.11 -4.37
CA GLU A 61 -12.66 -15.71 -5.29
C GLU A 61 -13.72 -16.46 -4.48
N ARG A 62 -14.99 -16.20 -4.79
CA ARG A 62 -16.08 -17.00 -4.21
C ARG A 62 -15.96 -18.39 -4.84
N LYS A 63 -15.73 -19.42 -4.03
CA LYS A 63 -15.90 -20.80 -4.50
C LYS A 63 -17.37 -20.95 -4.87
N THR A 64 -17.67 -20.99 -6.16
CA THR A 64 -18.97 -21.48 -6.64
C THR A 64 -19.03 -22.95 -6.23
N ILE A 65 -19.96 -23.29 -5.35
CA ILE A 65 -20.24 -24.69 -5.04
C ILE A 65 -21.00 -25.19 -6.27
N GLU A 66 -20.35 -26.00 -7.10
CA GLU A 66 -21.02 -26.75 -8.16
C GLU A 66 -21.90 -27.82 -7.49
N ASN A 67 -23.20 -27.80 -7.81
CA ASN A 67 -24.19 -28.80 -7.40
C ASN A 67 -24.32 -29.86 -8.49
#